data_AF-A0A6J1P047-F1
#
_entry.id   AF-A0A6J1P047-F1
#
_cell.length_a   1.000
_cell.length_b   1.000
_cell.length_c   1.000
_cell.angle_alpha   90.00
_cell.angle_beta   90.00
_cell.angle_gamma   90.00
#
_symmetry.space_group_name_H-M   'P 1'
#
loop_
_entity.id
_entity.type
_entity.pdbx_description
1 polymer ?
#
loop_
_entity_poly.entity_id
_entity_poly.type
_entity_poly.pdbx_seq_one_letter_code
_entity_poly.pdbx_strand_id
1 'polypeptide(L)'
;MDSILKSMDDLSQNFHKTMAEFQQNLQSAIPATSPTSNIAAQFTAFRNFVMSALSSLQGQVELLCKQVDQQETRCRRKIILLHGVPESSKENVDATIVKVLKENLQVPELSAVSISRCHRMGQVVGEKPRPILVKFCDLRLRNKVWFGKKSFKGTGITLAEFLTKNRHETFMAARQQLGVSKCWTKDGLVVVIGPDGKRHSITSKSELYSIYPQSVTESVNAPAGTSGISTKPQIVSTQVPRSKRVVKKYV
;
A
#
# COMPACT_ATOMS: atom_id res chain seq x y z
N MET A 1 11.64 10.78 18.80
CA MET A 1 10.86 9.87 19.67
C MET A 1 10.41 10.58 20.93
N ASP A 2 11.24 11.44 21.50
CA ASP A 2 10.95 12.17 22.76
C ASP A 2 9.67 12.99 22.73
N SER A 3 9.32 13.61 21.59
CA SER A 3 8.05 14.33 21.43
C SER A 3 6.82 13.41 21.48
N ILE A 4 6.95 12.15 21.05
CA ILE A 4 5.84 11.17 21.10
C ILE A 4 5.73 10.62 22.51
N LEU A 5 6.86 10.28 23.15
CA LEU A 5 6.89 9.82 24.54
C LEU A 5 6.29 10.87 25.49
N LYS A 6 6.68 12.14 25.32
CA LYS A 6 6.10 13.25 26.06
C LYS A 6 4.60 13.42 25.80
N SER A 7 4.17 13.35 24.54
CA SER A 7 2.75 13.43 24.20
C SER A 7 1.92 12.26 24.77
N MET A 8 2.49 11.06 24.86
CA MET A 8 1.82 9.90 25.47
C MET A 8 1.74 10.03 26.99
N ASP A 9 2.81 10.53 27.63
CA ASP A 9 2.83 10.80 29.06
C ASP A 9 1.84 11.91 29.42
N ASP A 10 1.82 13.01 28.67
CA ASP A 10 0.86 14.10 28.84
C ASP A 10 -0.59 13.63 28.66
N LEU A 11 -0.85 12.75 27.67
CA LEU A 11 -2.18 12.17 27.46
C LEU A 11 -2.58 11.24 28.61
N SER A 12 -1.65 10.41 29.08
CA SER A 12 -1.85 9.49 30.21
C SER A 12 -2.14 10.26 31.50
N GLN A 13 -1.35 11.29 31.81
CA GLN A 13 -1.54 12.13 32.99
C GLN A 13 -2.88 12.88 32.93
N ASN A 14 -3.22 13.44 31.77
CA ASN A 14 -4.52 14.08 31.59
C ASN A 14 -5.67 13.10 31.78
N PHE A 15 -5.55 11.86 31.28
CA PHE A 15 -6.56 10.82 31.43
C PHE A 15 -6.74 10.38 32.89
N HIS A 16 -5.65 10.16 33.62
CA HIS A 16 -5.71 9.84 35.04
C HIS A 16 -6.36 10.98 35.84
N LYS A 17 -5.99 12.23 35.55
CA LYS A 17 -6.54 13.40 36.24
C LYS A 17 -8.05 13.55 36.01
N THR A 18 -8.50 13.54 34.75
CA THR A 18 -9.93 13.69 34.43
C THR A 18 -10.76 12.50 34.89
N MET A 19 -10.22 11.27 34.86
CA MET A 19 -10.90 10.10 35.41
C MET A 19 -11.06 10.19 36.93
N ALA A 20 -10.05 10.67 37.65
CA ALA A 20 -10.13 10.91 39.08
C ALA A 20 -11.17 11.98 39.44
N GLU A 21 -11.19 13.10 38.70
CA GLU A 21 -12.19 14.17 38.85
C GLU A 21 -13.62 13.65 38.59
N PHE A 22 -13.81 12.84 37.56
CA PHE A 22 -15.09 12.20 37.25
C PHE A 22 -15.54 11.23 38.36
N GLN A 23 -14.62 10.40 38.86
CA GLN A 23 -14.90 9.45 39.93
C GLN A 23 -15.26 10.14 41.25
N GLN A 24 -14.56 11.23 41.58
CA GLN A 24 -14.86 12.06 42.75
C GLN A 24 -16.23 12.72 42.64
N ASN A 25 -16.58 13.25 41.46
CA ASN A 25 -17.87 13.84 41.20
C ASN A 25 -19.02 12.83 41.35
N LEU A 26 -18.86 11.58 40.88
CA LEU A 26 -19.84 10.51 41.08
C LEU A 26 -20.07 10.18 42.55
N GLN A 27 -19.03 10.20 43.38
CA GLN A 27 -19.14 9.92 44.82
C GLN A 27 -19.82 11.07 45.58
N SER A 28 -19.64 12.31 45.14
CA SER A 28 -20.21 13.50 45.79
C SER A 28 -21.68 13.80 45.45
N ALA A 29 -22.21 13.26 44.34
CA ALA A 29 -23.58 13.55 43.85
C ALA A 29 -24.70 12.75 44.56
N ILE A 30 -24.41 12.08 45.67
CA ILE A 30 -25.32 11.12 46.31
C ILE A 30 -26.47 11.79 47.10
N PRO A 31 -26.46 13.08 47.44
CA PRO A 31 -27.70 13.75 47.85
C PRO A 31 -27.90 15.14 47.22
N ALA A 32 -28.82 15.27 46.25
CA ALA A 32 -29.85 16.35 46.20
C ALA A 32 -30.58 16.53 44.83
N THR A 33 -31.92 16.49 44.93
CA THR A 33 -32.97 17.29 44.24
C THR A 33 -33.11 17.40 42.71
N SER A 34 -32.14 17.03 41.86
CA SER A 34 -32.43 16.80 40.42
C SER A 34 -31.36 15.91 39.75
N PRO A 35 -31.47 14.58 39.91
CA PRO A 35 -30.41 13.64 39.52
C PRO A 35 -30.12 13.61 38.01
N THR A 36 -31.10 13.91 37.16
CA THR A 36 -31.01 13.72 35.70
C THR A 36 -30.15 14.77 34.99
N SER A 37 -30.16 16.04 35.42
CA SER A 37 -29.40 17.12 34.74
C SER A 37 -27.90 17.05 35.03
N ASN A 38 -27.52 16.71 36.27
CA ASN A 38 -26.13 16.53 36.68
C ASN A 38 -25.50 15.34 35.94
N ILE A 39 -26.20 14.20 35.88
CA ILE A 39 -25.75 13.01 35.13
C ILE A 39 -25.55 13.32 33.63
N ALA A 40 -26.47 14.07 33.02
CA ALA A 40 -26.35 14.45 31.60
C ALA A 40 -25.13 15.35 31.31
N ALA A 41 -24.85 16.32 32.20
CA ALA A 41 -23.67 17.18 32.08
C ALA A 41 -22.37 16.38 32.24
N GLN A 42 -22.31 15.49 33.24
CA GLN A 42 -21.15 14.62 33.50
C GLN A 42 -20.92 13.63 32.33
N PHE A 43 -21.99 13.03 31.80
CA PHE A 43 -21.90 12.16 30.62
C PHE A 43 -21.39 12.91 29.39
N THR A 44 -21.82 14.16 29.19
CA THR A 44 -21.35 14.99 28.07
C THR A 44 -19.87 15.34 28.23
N ALA A 45 -19.42 15.69 29.43
CA ALA A 45 -18.01 15.95 29.72
C ALA A 45 -17.14 14.70 29.47
N PHE A 46 -17.58 13.53 29.97
CA PHE A 46 -16.91 12.26 29.71
C PHE A 46 -16.87 11.91 28.22
N ARG A 47 -17.99 12.06 27.50
CA ARG A 47 -18.05 11.82 26.06
C ARG A 47 -17.04 12.70 25.31
N ASN A 48 -17.02 14.00 25.60
CA ASN A 48 -16.09 14.93 24.95
C ASN A 48 -14.64 14.57 25.24
N PHE A 49 -14.35 14.20 26.49
CA PHE A 49 -13.03 13.75 26.89
C PHE A 49 -12.58 12.49 26.13
N VAL A 50 -13.41 11.44 26.10
CA VAL A 50 -13.12 10.20 25.37
C VAL A 50 -12.93 10.47 23.88
N MET A 51 -13.78 11.30 23.28
CA MET A 51 -13.65 11.67 21.86
C MET A 51 -12.34 12.43 21.58
N SER A 52 -11.93 13.34 22.47
CA SER A 52 -10.66 14.06 22.36
C SER A 52 -9.45 13.13 22.51
N ALA A 53 -9.51 12.19 23.45
CA ALA A 53 -8.45 11.20 23.66
C ALA A 53 -8.33 10.26 22.44
N LEU A 54 -9.46 9.79 21.89
CA LEU A 54 -9.47 8.97 20.68
C LEU A 54 -8.93 9.73 19.47
N SER A 55 -9.32 10.99 19.27
CA SER A 55 -8.80 11.84 18.20
C SER A 55 -7.28 12.05 18.32
N SER A 56 -6.79 12.30 19.54
CA SER A 56 -5.36 12.44 19.82
C SER A 56 -4.59 11.15 19.52
N LEU A 57 -5.12 10.00 19.94
CA LEU A 57 -4.52 8.70 19.65
C LEU A 57 -4.48 8.40 18.15
N GLN A 58 -5.57 8.69 17.43
CA GLN A 58 -5.61 8.57 15.97
C GLN A 58 -4.51 9.42 15.30
N GLY A 59 -4.32 10.66 15.74
CA GLY A 59 -3.25 11.53 15.23
C GLY A 59 -1.85 10.98 15.49
N GLN A 60 -1.61 10.38 16.67
CA GLN A 60 -0.31 9.76 16.99
C GLN A 60 -0.05 8.51 16.14
N VAL A 61 -1.06 7.65 15.95
CA VAL A 61 -0.95 6.48 15.08
C VAL A 61 -0.65 6.91 13.64
N GLU A 62 -1.31 7.95 13.13
CA GLU A 62 -1.05 8.47 11.79
C GLU A 62 0.39 8.99 11.65
N LEU A 63 0.90 9.71 12.66
CA LEU A 63 2.28 10.18 12.69
C LEU A 63 3.27 9.02 12.68
N LEU A 64 3.05 8.00 13.50
CA LEU A 64 3.89 6.79 13.54
C LEU A 64 3.89 6.08 12.18
N CYS A 65 2.72 5.89 11.57
CA CYS A 65 2.62 5.30 10.24
C CYS A 65 3.42 6.09 9.19
N LYS A 66 3.35 7.43 9.22
CA LYS A 66 4.14 8.30 8.34
C LYS A 66 5.65 8.14 8.58
N GLN A 67 6.08 8.07 9.83
CA GLN A 67 7.50 7.89 10.17
C GLN A 67 8.03 6.51 9.73
N VAL A 68 7.26 5.45 9.96
CA VAL A 68 7.62 4.09 9.50
C VAL A 68 7.74 4.06 7.97
N ASP A 69 6.77 4.61 7.24
CA ASP A 69 6.82 4.68 5.77
C ASP A 69 8.05 5.45 5.26
N GLN A 70 8.40 6.57 5.89
CA GLN A 70 9.59 7.35 5.56
C GLN A 70 10.88 6.56 5.79
N GLN A 71 11.00 5.86 6.92
CA GLN A 71 12.17 5.04 7.23
C GLN A 71 12.30 3.87 6.26
N GLU A 72 11.20 3.15 5.99
CA GLU A 72 11.19 2.09 5.00
C GLU A 72 11.60 2.59 3.62
N THR A 73 11.06 3.73 3.18
CA THR A 73 11.44 4.35 1.90
C THR A 73 12.93 4.66 1.84
N ARG A 74 13.51 5.22 2.92
CA ARG A 74 14.95 5.48 3.02
C ARG A 74 15.78 4.19 2.94
N CYS A 75 15.33 3.12 3.57
CA CYS A 75 15.98 1.80 3.50
C CYS A 75 15.90 1.19 2.09
N ARG A 76 14.81 1.44 1.36
CA ARG A 76 14.55 0.92 0.02
C ARG A 76 15.16 1.75 -1.12
N ARG A 77 15.68 2.97 -0.85
CA ARG A 77 16.21 3.89 -1.88
C ARG A 77 17.30 3.31 -2.80
N LYS A 78 18.07 2.35 -2.29
CA LYS A 78 19.13 1.66 -3.05
C LYS A 78 18.64 0.39 -3.76
N ILE A 79 17.33 0.15 -3.79
CA ILE A 79 16.73 -1.06 -4.32
C ILE A 79 16.01 -0.75 -5.64
N ILE A 80 16.18 -1.63 -6.63
CA ILE A 80 15.42 -1.66 -7.88
C ILE A 80 14.87 -3.07 -8.05
N LEU A 81 13.64 -3.15 -8.56
CA LEU A 81 13.03 -4.39 -8.99
C LEU A 81 13.21 -4.54 -10.50
N LEU A 82 13.63 -5.74 -10.93
CA LEU A 82 13.69 -6.12 -12.33
C LEU A 82 12.62 -7.17 -12.60
N HIS A 83 11.79 -6.93 -13.60
CA HIS A 83 10.75 -7.85 -14.06
C HIS A 83 11.08 -8.38 -15.45
N GLY A 84 10.64 -9.59 -15.78
CA GLY A 84 10.77 -10.18 -17.12
C GLY A 84 12.10 -10.89 -17.40
N VAL A 85 12.99 -11.02 -16.40
CA VAL A 85 14.22 -11.80 -16.54
C VAL A 85 13.88 -13.30 -16.45
N PRO A 86 14.17 -14.13 -17.47
CA PRO A 86 13.86 -15.56 -17.44
C PRO A 86 14.48 -16.29 -16.24
N GLU A 87 13.80 -17.30 -15.71
CA GLU A 87 14.28 -18.13 -14.60
C GLU A 87 14.97 -19.39 -15.09
N SER A 88 15.98 -19.85 -14.34
CA SER A 88 16.66 -21.13 -14.57
C SER A 88 16.82 -21.89 -13.26
N SER A 89 16.79 -23.23 -13.31
CA SER A 89 16.76 -24.12 -12.14
C SER A 89 18.01 -24.05 -11.25
N LYS A 90 19.14 -23.56 -11.80
CA LYS A 90 20.40 -23.34 -11.07
C LYS A 90 20.98 -21.96 -11.40
N GLU A 91 20.15 -20.92 -11.29
CA GLU A 91 20.60 -19.56 -11.60
C GLU A 91 21.50 -18.96 -10.50
N ASN A 92 22.59 -18.33 -10.93
CA ASN A 92 23.31 -17.36 -10.10
C ASN A 92 22.71 -15.97 -10.38
N VAL A 93 21.85 -15.50 -9.48
CA VAL A 93 21.06 -14.28 -9.69
C VAL A 93 21.97 -13.05 -9.85
N ASP A 94 23.05 -12.96 -9.07
CA ASP A 94 24.00 -11.85 -9.15
C ASP A 94 24.69 -11.79 -10.52
N ALA A 95 25.22 -12.91 -11.00
CA ALA A 95 25.87 -12.99 -12.31
C ALA A 95 24.89 -12.67 -13.45
N THR A 96 23.67 -13.20 -13.39
CA THR A 96 22.61 -12.93 -14.37
C THR A 96 22.26 -11.45 -14.40
N ILE A 97 22.09 -10.80 -13.25
CA ILE A 97 21.77 -9.37 -13.18
C ILE A 97 22.92 -8.51 -13.70
N VAL A 98 24.16 -8.80 -13.31
CA VAL A 98 25.32 -8.05 -13.82
C VAL A 98 25.40 -8.16 -15.35
N LYS A 99 25.19 -9.37 -15.89
CA LYS A 99 25.15 -9.60 -17.35
C LYS A 99 24.04 -8.78 -18.01
N VAL A 100 22.79 -8.94 -17.56
CA VAL A 100 21.62 -8.24 -18.11
C VAL A 100 21.80 -6.73 -18.06
N LEU A 101 22.28 -6.19 -16.94
CA LEU A 101 22.50 -4.76 -16.79
C LEU A 101 23.64 -4.28 -17.70
N LYS A 102 24.77 -4.99 -17.84
CA LYS A 102 25.87 -4.59 -18.72
C LYS A 102 25.53 -4.65 -20.21
N GLU A 103 24.76 -5.64 -20.63
CA GLU A 103 24.34 -5.79 -22.03
C GLU A 103 23.43 -4.63 -22.48
N ASN A 104 22.58 -4.15 -21.56
CA ASN A 104 21.59 -3.12 -21.87
C ASN A 104 22.05 -1.71 -21.48
N LEU A 105 22.95 -1.59 -20.52
CA LEU A 105 23.43 -0.32 -19.99
C LEU A 105 24.93 -0.18 -20.19
N GLN A 106 25.36 0.97 -20.70
CA GLN A 106 26.76 1.34 -20.84
C GLN A 106 27.35 1.78 -19.49
N VAL A 107 27.30 0.90 -18.47
CA VAL A 107 27.77 1.16 -17.10
C VAL A 107 28.94 0.21 -16.79
N PRO A 108 30.19 0.58 -17.14
CA PRO A 108 31.35 -0.30 -17.03
C PRO A 108 31.75 -0.60 -15.58
N GLU A 109 31.45 0.31 -14.66
CA GLU A 109 31.72 0.18 -13.21
C GLU A 109 30.85 -0.86 -12.49
N LEU A 110 29.81 -1.39 -13.16
CA LEU A 110 28.93 -2.38 -12.54
C LEU A 110 29.65 -3.72 -12.39
N SER A 111 29.69 -4.24 -11.17
CA SER A 111 30.22 -5.57 -10.86
C SER A 111 29.40 -6.24 -9.77
N ALA A 112 29.67 -7.52 -9.49
CA ALA A 112 29.02 -8.22 -8.38
C ALA A 112 29.30 -7.54 -7.02
N VAL A 113 30.47 -6.92 -6.84
CA VAL A 113 30.85 -6.19 -5.61
C VAL A 113 29.99 -4.94 -5.40
N SER A 114 29.45 -4.37 -6.48
CA SER A 114 28.56 -3.22 -6.44
C SER A 114 27.14 -3.57 -5.94
N ILE A 115 26.81 -4.86 -5.89
CA ILE A 115 25.51 -5.39 -5.45
C ILE A 115 25.65 -5.88 -4.01
N SER A 116 24.82 -5.34 -3.13
CA SER A 116 24.78 -5.74 -1.71
C SER A 116 23.89 -6.96 -1.48
N ARG A 117 22.80 -7.09 -2.23
CA ARG A 117 21.87 -8.22 -2.13
C ARG A 117 21.09 -8.38 -3.42
N CYS A 118 20.98 -9.60 -3.92
CA CYS A 118 20.21 -9.94 -5.12
C CYS A 118 19.45 -11.23 -4.90
N HIS A 119 18.14 -11.26 -5.18
CA HIS A 119 17.35 -12.51 -5.11
C HIS A 119 16.00 -12.35 -5.81
N ARG A 120 15.41 -13.49 -6.20
CA ARG A 120 14.02 -13.56 -6.69
C ARG A 120 13.04 -13.33 -5.53
N MET A 121 11.95 -12.64 -5.84
CA MET A 121 10.89 -12.32 -4.89
C MET A 121 9.63 -13.15 -5.17
N GLY A 122 9.00 -13.66 -4.12
CA GLY A 122 7.70 -14.34 -4.19
C GLY A 122 7.77 -15.81 -4.59
N GLN A 123 6.58 -16.42 -4.65
CA GLN A 123 6.39 -17.80 -5.09
C GLN A 123 6.33 -17.90 -6.61
N VAL A 124 6.67 -19.07 -7.14
CA VAL A 124 6.53 -19.35 -8.57
C VAL A 124 5.03 -19.49 -8.86
N VAL A 125 4.50 -18.60 -9.68
CA VAL A 125 3.07 -18.57 -10.05
C VAL A 125 2.95 -18.55 -11.57
N GLY A 126 2.53 -19.70 -12.12
CA GLY A 126 2.44 -19.89 -13.56
C GLY A 126 3.80 -19.81 -14.27
N GLU A 127 3.80 -19.35 -15.52
CA GLU A 127 5.00 -19.25 -16.36
C GLU A 127 5.70 -17.89 -16.30
N LYS A 128 5.13 -16.92 -15.55
CA LYS A 128 5.72 -15.58 -15.47
C LYS A 128 6.96 -15.58 -14.58
N PRO A 129 8.11 -15.09 -15.06
CA PRO A 129 9.31 -15.01 -14.23
C PRO A 129 9.10 -14.09 -13.02
N ARG A 130 9.54 -14.55 -11.85
CA ARG A 130 9.50 -13.80 -10.60
C ARG A 130 10.37 -12.55 -10.67
N PRO A 131 9.96 -11.43 -10.06
CA PRO A 131 10.78 -10.23 -10.01
C PRO A 131 12.09 -10.48 -9.26
N ILE A 132 13.16 -9.85 -9.70
CA ILE A 132 14.44 -9.84 -8.98
C ILE A 132 14.54 -8.54 -8.19
N LEU A 133 14.81 -8.64 -6.90
CA LEU A 133 15.18 -7.52 -6.06
C LEU A 133 16.70 -7.35 -6.10
N VAL A 134 17.16 -6.17 -6.51
CA VAL A 134 18.58 -5.81 -6.53
C VAL A 134 18.82 -4.62 -5.62
N LYS A 135 19.61 -4.82 -4.56
CA LYS A 135 20.08 -3.76 -3.67
C LYS A 135 21.52 -3.41 -4.03
N PHE A 136 21.75 -2.15 -4.35
CA PHE A 136 23.08 -1.62 -4.67
C PHE A 136 23.80 -1.14 -3.40
N CYS A 137 25.13 -1.22 -3.39
CA CYS A 137 25.97 -0.64 -2.35
C CYS A 137 25.94 0.90 -2.39
N ASP A 138 25.95 1.49 -3.58
CA ASP A 138 25.95 2.93 -3.81
C ASP A 138 24.65 3.42 -4.47
N LEU A 139 24.13 4.55 -3.97
CA LEU A 139 22.96 5.22 -4.52
C LEU A 139 23.27 5.87 -5.88
N ARG A 140 24.50 6.36 -6.11
CA ARG A 140 24.85 6.99 -7.40
C ARG A 140 24.80 5.96 -8.52
N LEU A 141 25.39 4.78 -8.30
CA LEU A 141 25.30 3.67 -9.24
C LEU A 141 23.86 3.22 -9.48
N ARG A 142 23.07 3.05 -8.41
CA ARG A 142 21.63 2.75 -8.52
C ARG A 142 20.92 3.77 -9.42
N ASN A 143 21.20 5.05 -9.24
CA ASN A 143 20.57 6.12 -10.01
C ASN A 143 21.01 6.10 -11.48
N LYS A 144 22.28 5.83 -11.80
CA LYS A 144 22.73 5.61 -13.18
C LYS A 144 21.93 4.48 -13.86
N VAL A 145 21.77 3.35 -13.17
CA VAL A 145 20.94 2.22 -13.64
C VAL A 145 19.47 2.65 -13.84
N TRP A 146 18.89 3.36 -12.88
CA TRP A 146 17.50 3.82 -12.95
C TRP A 146 17.25 4.79 -14.11
N PHE A 147 18.14 5.75 -14.35
CA PHE A 147 17.99 6.71 -15.44
C PHE A 147 18.25 6.08 -16.81
N GLY A 148 19.07 5.03 -16.87
CA GLY A 148 19.29 4.21 -18.06
C GLY A 148 18.13 3.26 -18.43
N LYS A 149 17.04 3.21 -17.64
CA LYS A 149 15.92 2.27 -17.86
C LYS A 149 15.30 2.30 -19.25
N LYS A 150 15.45 3.40 -20.01
CA LYS A 150 14.97 3.51 -21.40
C LYS A 150 15.64 2.50 -22.34
N SER A 151 16.87 2.07 -22.06
CA SER A 151 17.58 1.08 -22.88
C SER A 151 16.95 -0.32 -22.84
N PHE A 152 16.10 -0.60 -21.85
CA PHE A 152 15.36 -1.86 -21.77
C PHE A 152 14.06 -1.86 -22.58
N LYS A 153 13.73 -0.76 -23.27
CA LYS A 153 12.52 -0.70 -24.09
C LYS A 153 12.64 -1.69 -25.25
N GLY A 154 11.70 -2.63 -25.33
CA GLY A 154 11.67 -3.66 -26.38
C GLY A 154 12.31 -4.99 -25.99
N THR A 155 12.99 -5.08 -24.84
CA THR A 155 13.62 -6.33 -24.38
C THR A 155 12.69 -7.22 -23.57
N GLY A 156 11.49 -6.73 -23.22
CA GLY A 156 10.57 -7.40 -22.31
C GLY A 156 10.94 -7.25 -20.83
N ILE A 157 12.08 -6.64 -20.51
CA ILE A 157 12.53 -6.38 -19.14
C ILE A 157 12.09 -4.99 -18.72
N THR A 158 11.59 -4.87 -17.48
CA THR A 158 11.21 -3.57 -16.91
C THR A 158 11.83 -3.34 -15.54
N LEU A 159 12.20 -2.07 -15.29
CA LEU A 159 12.75 -1.62 -14.01
C LEU A 159 11.67 -0.86 -13.25
N ALA A 160 11.49 -1.20 -11.97
CA ALA A 160 10.57 -0.52 -11.06
C ALA A 160 11.28 -0.15 -9.74
N GLU A 161 10.83 0.93 -9.11
CA GLU A 161 11.28 1.25 -7.75
C GLU A 161 10.61 0.32 -6.73
N PHE A 162 11.34 -0.03 -5.67
CA PHE A 162 10.78 -0.83 -4.59
C PHE A 162 10.05 0.06 -3.58
N LEU A 163 8.80 0.41 -3.90
CA LEU A 163 7.94 1.25 -3.06
C LEU A 163 7.49 0.50 -1.79
N THR A 164 7.09 1.25 -0.75
CA THR A 164 6.33 0.70 0.37
C THR A 164 4.94 0.27 -0.09
N LYS A 165 4.25 -0.57 0.71
CA LYS A 165 2.91 -1.06 0.35
C LYS A 165 1.93 0.09 0.07
N ASN A 166 1.85 1.05 1.00
CA ASN A 166 0.96 2.20 0.87
C ASN A 166 1.25 3.04 -0.39
N ARG A 167 2.52 3.32 -0.67
CA ARG A 167 2.91 4.09 -1.87
C ARG A 167 2.71 3.30 -3.16
N HIS A 168 2.94 1.99 -3.15
CA HIS A 168 2.65 1.12 -4.28
C HIS A 168 1.15 1.12 -4.60
N GLU A 169 0.29 0.95 -3.60
CA GLU A 169 -1.15 1.02 -3.79
C GLU A 169 -1.61 2.41 -4.28
N THR A 170 -1.01 3.48 -3.74
CA THR A 170 -1.26 4.86 -4.20
C THR A 170 -0.85 5.04 -5.65
N PHE A 171 0.31 4.50 -6.06
CA PHE A 171 0.78 4.52 -7.43
C PHE A 171 -0.15 3.77 -8.38
N MET A 172 -0.63 2.59 -7.97
CA MET A 172 -1.57 1.80 -8.76
C MET A 172 -2.91 2.51 -8.92
N ALA A 173 -3.45 3.08 -7.84
CA ALA A 173 -4.69 3.88 -7.90
C ALA A 173 -4.53 5.10 -8.82
N ALA A 174 -3.41 5.84 -8.69
CA ALA A 174 -3.13 7.00 -9.54
C ALA A 174 -2.99 6.61 -11.02
N ARG A 175 -2.35 5.48 -11.33
CA ARG A 175 -2.26 4.98 -12.72
C ARG A 175 -3.62 4.56 -13.27
N GLN A 176 -4.48 3.96 -12.45
CA GLN A 176 -5.81 3.56 -12.86
C GLN A 176 -6.67 4.79 -13.22
N GLN A 177 -6.56 5.87 -12.44
CA GLN A 177 -7.34 7.09 -12.66
C GLN A 177 -6.76 8.00 -13.76
N LEU A 178 -5.44 8.20 -13.79
CA LEU A 178 -4.80 9.23 -14.63
C LEU A 178 -4.08 8.67 -15.86
N GLY A 179 -3.89 7.35 -15.91
CA GLY A 179 -3.08 6.68 -16.92
C GLY A 179 -1.57 6.80 -16.67
N VAL A 180 -0.79 6.18 -17.56
CA VAL A 180 0.68 6.04 -17.41
C VAL A 180 1.44 7.34 -17.71
N SER A 181 0.90 8.22 -18.54
CA SER A 181 1.58 9.46 -18.96
C SER A 181 1.62 10.51 -17.86
N LYS A 182 0.61 10.52 -16.98
CA LYS A 182 0.44 11.51 -15.91
C LYS A 182 0.87 11.02 -14.53
N CYS A 183 1.38 9.78 -14.41
CA CYS A 183 1.74 9.16 -13.14
C CYS A 183 3.03 8.33 -13.26
N TRP A 184 4.05 8.66 -12.45
CA TRP A 184 5.31 7.91 -12.37
C TRP A 184 5.88 7.97 -10.95
N THR A 185 6.98 7.24 -10.73
CA THR A 185 7.69 7.26 -9.45
C THR A 185 9.03 7.97 -9.58
N LYS A 186 9.42 8.67 -8.51
CA LYS A 186 10.72 9.32 -8.40
C LYS A 186 11.21 9.25 -6.96
N ASP A 187 12.35 8.61 -6.73
CA ASP A 187 13.00 8.52 -5.42
C ASP A 187 12.08 7.96 -4.33
N GLY A 188 11.24 6.99 -4.71
CA GLY A 188 10.24 6.39 -3.84
C GLY A 188 8.99 7.24 -3.60
N LEU A 189 8.85 8.42 -4.20
CA LEU A 189 7.62 9.22 -4.20
C LEU A 189 6.78 8.90 -5.44
N VAL A 190 5.46 9.02 -5.30
CA VAL A 190 4.53 8.96 -6.44
C VAL A 190 4.34 10.38 -6.95
N VAL A 191 4.57 10.61 -8.22
CA VAL A 191 4.41 11.91 -8.86
C VAL A 191 3.23 11.84 -9.82
N VAL A 192 2.30 12.77 -9.66
CA VAL A 192 1.14 12.94 -10.52
C VAL A 192 1.14 14.34 -11.14
N ILE A 193 0.63 14.46 -12.37
CA ILE A 193 0.27 15.76 -12.95
C ILE A 193 -1.15 16.05 -12.50
N GLY A 194 -1.44 17.20 -11.91
CA GLY A 194 -2.78 17.61 -11.47
C GLY A 194 -3.64 18.17 -12.63
N PRO A 195 -4.93 18.46 -12.37
CA PRO A 195 -5.79 19.15 -13.34
C PRO A 195 -5.25 20.53 -13.72
N ASP A 196 -4.50 21.15 -12.81
CA ASP A 196 -3.79 22.42 -12.97
C ASP A 196 -2.55 22.33 -13.89
N GLY A 197 -2.22 21.14 -14.39
CA GLY A 197 -1.03 20.88 -15.19
C GLY A 197 0.29 20.88 -14.39
N LYS A 198 0.25 21.10 -13.08
CA LYS A 198 1.45 21.09 -12.23
C LYS A 198 1.75 19.70 -11.72
N ARG A 199 3.00 19.49 -11.31
CA ARG A 199 3.46 18.22 -10.72
C ARG A 199 3.25 18.24 -9.22
N HIS A 200 2.62 17.19 -8.71
CA HIS A 200 2.38 16.98 -7.30
C HIS A 200 3.05 15.67 -6.87
N SER A 201 3.76 15.70 -5.75
CA SER A 201 4.31 14.50 -5.14
C SER A 201 3.37 14.05 -4.04
N ILE A 202 2.91 12.81 -4.11
CA ILE A 202 1.98 12.22 -3.16
C ILE A 202 2.54 10.96 -2.51
N THR A 203 2.09 10.70 -1.29
CA THR A 203 2.47 9.52 -0.51
C THR A 203 1.30 8.64 -0.09
N SER A 204 0.07 9.13 -0.24
CA SER A 204 -1.15 8.45 0.20
C SER A 204 -2.29 8.59 -0.82
N LYS A 205 -3.26 7.68 -0.74
CA LYS A 205 -4.51 7.77 -1.53
C LYS A 205 -5.32 9.01 -1.18
N SER A 206 -5.29 9.45 0.08
CA SER A 206 -6.00 10.66 0.52
C SER A 206 -5.49 11.92 -0.18
N GLU A 207 -4.17 12.04 -0.36
CA GLU A 207 -3.57 13.13 -1.15
C GLU A 207 -3.96 13.05 -2.63
N LEU A 208 -4.03 11.84 -3.20
CA LEU A 208 -4.50 11.64 -4.57
C LEU A 208 -5.94 12.17 -4.74
N TYR A 209 -6.84 11.79 -3.83
CA TYR A 209 -8.25 12.22 -3.86
C TYR A 209 -8.43 13.71 -3.54
N SER A 210 -7.49 14.32 -2.83
CA SER A 210 -7.51 15.77 -2.59
C SER A 210 -7.18 16.55 -3.87
N ILE A 211 -6.28 16.03 -4.71
CA ILE A 211 -5.92 16.64 -6.01
C ILE A 211 -6.96 16.31 -7.09
N TYR A 212 -7.53 15.11 -7.01
CA TYR A 212 -8.55 14.58 -7.90
C TYR A 212 -9.77 14.15 -7.08
N PRO A 213 -10.62 15.11 -6.66
CA PRO A 213 -11.88 14.76 -6.02
C PRO A 213 -12.63 13.83 -6.97
N GLN A 214 -12.97 12.63 -6.51
CA GLN A 214 -13.85 11.78 -7.29
C GLN A 214 -15.17 12.54 -7.44
N SER A 215 -15.59 12.82 -8.67
CA SER A 215 -16.99 13.09 -8.91
C SER A 215 -17.73 11.85 -8.41
N VAL A 216 -18.54 12.02 -7.38
CA VAL A 216 -19.37 10.95 -6.83
C VAL A 216 -20.34 10.52 -7.93
N THR A 217 -19.93 9.56 -8.77
CA THR A 217 -20.89 8.70 -9.45
C THR A 217 -21.25 7.64 -8.44
N GLU A 218 -22.30 7.94 -7.67
CA GLU A 218 -23.10 6.97 -6.94
C GLU A 218 -23.48 5.84 -7.89
N SER A 219 -22.77 4.72 -7.85
CA SER A 219 -23.38 3.43 -8.11
C SER A 219 -23.79 2.86 -6.76
N VAL A 220 -24.91 3.38 -6.23
CA VAL A 220 -25.65 2.70 -5.17
C VAL A 220 -26.16 1.40 -5.78
N ASN A 221 -25.60 0.27 -5.35
CA ASN A 221 -26.25 -1.01 -5.53
C ASN A 221 -26.10 -1.82 -4.24
N ALA A 222 -27.19 -1.86 -3.48
CA ALA A 222 -27.51 -2.85 -2.48
C ALA A 222 -29.05 -2.84 -2.29
N PRO A 223 -29.69 -3.90 -1.76
CA PRO A 223 -29.46 -5.34 -1.89
C PRO A 223 -30.76 -6.09 -2.34
N ALA A 224 -30.76 -7.42 -2.21
CA ALA A 224 -31.68 -8.41 -2.79
C ALA A 224 -33.11 -8.55 -2.20
N GLY A 225 -33.99 -9.21 -2.97
CA GLY A 225 -35.29 -9.84 -2.59
C GLY A 225 -36.52 -9.04 -3.07
N THR A 226 -37.53 -9.56 -3.79
CA THR A 226 -38.24 -10.85 -3.67
C THR A 226 -39.14 -11.11 -4.91
N SER A 227 -39.18 -12.37 -5.35
CA SER A 227 -40.30 -13.20 -5.86
C SER A 227 -41.41 -12.67 -6.80
N GLY A 228 -41.63 -13.37 -7.93
CA GLY A 228 -42.90 -13.30 -8.70
C GLY A 228 -42.97 -13.98 -10.09
N ILE A 229 -42.99 -15.33 -10.11
CA ILE A 229 -43.83 -16.24 -10.96
C ILE A 229 -43.86 -16.13 -12.52
N SER A 230 -43.30 -17.17 -13.15
CA SER A 230 -43.79 -18.06 -14.25
C SER A 230 -44.31 -17.52 -15.60
N THR A 231 -43.66 -17.94 -16.72
CA THR A 231 -44.20 -18.94 -17.68
C THR A 231 -43.16 -19.38 -18.73
N LYS A 232 -43.11 -20.69 -19.03
CA LYS A 232 -42.35 -21.34 -20.14
C LYS A 232 -43.20 -21.45 -21.42
N PRO A 233 -42.60 -21.73 -22.60
CA PRO A 233 -42.46 -23.12 -23.13
C PRO A 233 -41.03 -23.41 -23.67
N GLN A 234 -40.35 -24.55 -23.39
CA GLN A 234 -40.34 -25.87 -24.09
C GLN A 234 -40.19 -25.79 -25.63
N ILE A 235 -39.34 -26.48 -26.42
CA ILE A 235 -38.41 -27.64 -26.42
C ILE A 235 -37.46 -27.39 -27.65
N VAL A 236 -36.19 -27.83 -27.76
CA VAL A 236 -35.71 -29.04 -28.48
C VAL A 236 -34.26 -29.33 -28.05
N SER A 237 -34.03 -30.60 -27.71
CA SER A 237 -32.75 -31.22 -27.38
C SER A 237 -31.99 -31.69 -28.62
N THR A 238 -30.66 -31.68 -28.56
CA THR A 238 -29.85 -32.64 -29.31
C THR A 238 -28.59 -32.98 -28.51
N GLN A 239 -28.50 -34.23 -28.06
CA GLN A 239 -27.34 -34.82 -27.39
C GLN A 239 -26.50 -35.60 -28.41
N VAL A 240 -25.17 -35.58 -28.28
CA VAL A 240 -24.25 -36.69 -28.65
C VAL A 240 -22.98 -36.61 -27.77
N PRO A 241 -22.14 -37.66 -27.61
CA PRO A 241 -22.01 -38.37 -26.34
C PRO A 241 -20.61 -38.30 -25.69
N ARG A 242 -20.57 -38.66 -24.39
CA ARG A 242 -19.36 -38.83 -23.55
C ARG A 242 -18.47 -39.99 -24.02
N SER A 243 -17.18 -39.72 -24.21
CA SER A 243 -16.11 -40.72 -24.26
C SER A 243 -15.44 -40.91 -22.89
N LYS A 244 -15.09 -42.15 -22.57
CA LYS A 244 -14.67 -42.65 -21.24
C LYS A 244 -13.20 -42.36 -20.91
N ARG A 245 -12.95 -42.16 -19.61
CA ARG A 245 -11.65 -42.08 -18.90
C ARG A 245 -10.77 -43.32 -19.14
N VAL A 246 -9.46 -43.09 -19.31
CA VAL A 246 -8.41 -44.08 -19.01
C VAL A 246 -7.49 -43.46 -17.95
N VAL A 247 -7.41 -44.12 -16.79
CA VAL A 247 -6.50 -43.78 -15.68
C VAL A 247 -5.27 -44.69 -15.82
N LYS A 248 -4.07 -44.12 -16.01
CA LYS A 248 -2.80 -44.86 -15.88
C LYS A 248 -2.33 -44.79 -14.43
N LYS A 249 -2.24 -45.95 -13.77
CA LYS A 249 -1.48 -46.15 -12.53
C LYS A 249 0.01 -46.24 -12.89
N TYR A 250 0.86 -45.53 -12.15
CA TYR A 250 2.29 -45.79 -12.12
C TYR A 250 2.59 -46.76 -10.97
N VAL A 251 3.40 -47.77 -11.29
CA VAL A 251 4.17 -48.62 -10.36
C VAL A 251 5.44 -47.87 -10.01
#